data_AF-A0A3L7XR97-F1
#
_entry.id   AF-A0A3L7XR97-F1
#
_cell.length_a   1.000
_cell.length_b   1.000
_cell.length_c   1.000
_cell.angle_alpha   90.00
_cell.angle_beta   90.00
_cell.angle_gamma   90.00
#
_symmetry.space_group_name_H-M   'P 1'
#
loop_
_entity.id
_entity.type
_entity.pdbx_description
1 polymer ?
#
loop_
_entity_poly.entity_id
_entity_poly.type
_entity_poly.pdbx_seq_one_letter_code
_entity_poly.pdbx_strand_id
1 'polypeptide(L)' 'MERCSISEPSALARASRALRAGGLVAVPTDTVYGVAAAAFDAVAVASLYGAK' A
#
# COMPACT_ATOMS: atom_id res chain seq x y z
N MET A 1 -6.75 -10.16 1.99
CA MET A 1 -6.47 -9.11 1.00
C MET A 1 -7.74 -8.33 0.79
N GLU A 2 -7.73 -7.04 1.13
CA GLU A 2 -8.89 -6.15 0.97
C GLU A 2 -8.78 -5.43 -0.38
N ARG A 3 -9.89 -5.32 -1.13
CA ARG A 3 -9.93 -4.61 -2.41
C ARG A 3 -10.77 -3.34 -2.29
N CYS A 4 -10.35 -2.30 -2.98
CA CYS A 4 -11.06 -1.03 -3.11
C CYS A 4 -11.01 -0.63 -4.59
N SER A 5 -12.07 0.01 -5.10
CA SER A 5 -12.00 0.65 -6.41
C SER A 5 -11.33 2.01 -6.29
N ILE A 6 -10.54 2.42 -7.30
CA ILE A 6 -9.95 3.76 -7.38
C ILE A 6 -11.03 4.86 -7.41
N SER A 7 -12.21 4.54 -7.93
CA SER A 7 -13.35 5.47 -7.98
C SER A 7 -14.07 5.63 -6.64
N GLU A 8 -13.79 4.79 -5.63
CA GLU A 8 -14.38 4.93 -4.31
C GLU A 8 -13.69 6.09 -3.55
N PRO A 9 -14.45 7.10 -3.07
CA PRO A 9 -13.88 8.20 -2.30
C PRO A 9 -13.10 7.74 -1.05
N SER A 10 -13.47 6.58 -0.50
CA SER A 10 -12.83 6.00 0.68
C SER A 10 -11.52 5.25 0.41
N ALA A 11 -11.20 4.94 -0.85
CA ALA A 11 -10.07 4.08 -1.19
C ALA A 11 -8.73 4.66 -0.73
N LEU A 12 -8.53 5.97 -0.92
CA LEU A 12 -7.29 6.63 -0.49
C LEU A 12 -7.16 6.66 1.04
N ALA A 13 -8.27 6.88 1.75
CA ALA A 13 -8.29 6.85 3.22
C ALA A 13 -7.98 5.45 3.77
N ARG A 14 -8.49 4.40 3.13
CA ARG A 14 -8.20 2.99 3.47
C ARG A 14 -6.73 2.65 3.20
N ALA A 15 -6.21 3.01 2.02
CA ALA A 15 -4.80 2.82 1.67
C ALA A 15 -3.87 3.55 2.65
N SER A 16 -4.16 4.81 2.99
CA SER A 16 -3.38 5.57 3.96
C SER A 16 -3.40 4.92 5.34
N ARG A 17 -4.56 4.43 5.79
CA ARG A 17 -4.67 3.71 7.07
C ARG A 17 -3.85 2.43 7.08
N ALA A 18 -3.91 1.63 6.00
CA ALA A 18 -3.13 0.42 5.87
C ALA A 18 -1.62 0.70 5.94
N LEU A 19 -1.14 1.70 5.20
CA LEU A 19 0.28 2.09 5.22
C LEU A 19 0.72 2.59 6.60
N ARG A 20 -0.10 3.39 7.28
CA ARG A 20 0.19 3.87 8.65
C ARG A 20 0.20 2.76 9.70
N ALA A 21 -0.53 1.67 9.45
CA ALA A 21 -0.53 0.48 10.29
C ALA A 21 0.64 -0.49 9.98
N GLY A 22 1.59 -0.09 9.12
CA GLY A 22 2.71 -0.93 8.69
C GLY A 22 2.34 -1.97 7.62
N GLY A 23 1.14 -1.87 7.04
CA GLY A 23 0.67 -2.77 5.98
C GLY A 23 1.21 -2.42 4.59
N LEU A 24 0.97 -3.34 3.64
CA LEU A 24 1.34 -3.18 2.24
C LEU A 24 0.10 -2.88 1.38
N VAL A 25 0.27 -2.01 0.38
CA VAL A 25 -0.82 -1.65 -0.55
C VAL A 25 -0.34 -1.79 -1.99
N ALA A 26 -1.08 -2.54 -2.80
CA ALA A 26 -0.87 -2.54 -4.25
C ALA A 26 -1.53 -1.29 -4.86
N VAL A 27 -0.76 -0.48 -5.57
CA VAL A 27 -1.20 0.80 -6.16
C VAL A 27 -0.95 0.80 -7.67
N PRO A 28 -1.94 1.21 -8.49
CA PRO A 28 -1.72 1.40 -9.91
C PRO A 28 -0.84 2.63 -10.17
N THR A 29 -0.01 2.56 -11.20
CA THR A 29 0.67 3.73 -11.79
C THR A 29 0.45 3.71 -13.30
N ASP A 30 0.97 4.72 -14.00
CA ASP A 30 0.98 4.80 -15.46
C ASP A 30 1.87 3.74 -16.13
N THR A 31 2.85 3.19 -15.39
CA THR A 31 3.80 2.20 -15.91
C THR A 31 3.46 0.78 -15.46
N VAL A 32 3.53 0.53 -14.15
CA VAL A 32 3.31 -0.78 -13.55
C VAL A 32 2.61 -0.67 -12.20
N TYR A 33 2.08 -1.77 -11.69
CA TYR A 33 1.62 -1.80 -10.30
C TYR A 33 2.82 -1.79 -9.36
N GLY A 34 2.76 -0.90 -8.36
CA GLY A 34 3.70 -0.87 -7.25
C GLY A 34 3.09 -1.53 -6.01
N VAL A 35 3.94 -2.14 -5.17
CA VAL A 35 3.59 -2.47 -3.78
C VAL A 35 4.18 -1.37 -2.90
N ALA A 36 3.34 -0.65 -2.17
CA ALA A 36 3.74 0.46 -1.31
C ALA A 36 3.80 0.03 0.16
N ALA A 37 4.73 0.62 0.89
CA ALA A 37 4.90 0.54 2.34
C ALA A 37 5.21 1.94 2.88
N ALA A 38 5.12 2.15 4.20
CA ALA A 38 5.55 3.39 4.82
C ALA A 38 7.08 3.55 4.71
N ALA A 39 7.53 4.53 3.92
CA ALA A 39 8.94 4.67 3.52
C ALA A 39 9.93 4.93 4.68
N PHE A 40 9.45 5.51 5.79
CA PHE A 40 10.26 5.81 6.98
C PHE A 40 10.08 4.78 8.10
N ASP A 41 9.33 3.71 7.85
CA ASP A 41 9.20 2.57 8.76
C ASP A 41 10.03 1.40 8.24
N ALA A 42 11.16 1.16 8.89
CA ALA A 42 12.09 0.10 8.50
C ALA A 42 11.44 -1.31 8.54
N VAL A 43 10.48 -1.55 9.43
CA VAL A 43 9.77 -2.83 9.54
C VAL A 43 8.80 -3.00 8.37
N ALA A 44 8.09 -1.93 7.99
CA ALA A 44 7.21 -1.95 6.83
C ALA A 44 7.99 -2.16 5.53
N VAL A 45 9.15 -1.50 5.39
CA VAL A 45 10.06 -1.70 4.25
C VAL A 45 10.59 -3.14 4.21
N ALA A 46 11.03 -3.70 5.34
CA ALA A 46 11.46 -5.11 5.40
C ALA A 46 10.33 -6.06 4.98
N SER A 47 9.09 -5.78 5.40
CA SER A 47 7.90 -6.56 5.01
C SER A 47 7.63 -6.50 3.51
N LEU A 48 7.86 -5.35 2.86
CA LEU A 48 7.76 -5.20 1.41
C LEU A 48 8.78 -6.09 0.68
N TYR A 49 10.02 -6.13 1.16
CA TYR A 49 11.05 -7.02 0.58
C TYR A 49 10.71 -8.50 0.77
N GLY A 50 10.14 -8.89 1.91
CA GLY A 50 9.71 -10.27 2.17
C GLY A 50 8.50 -10.73 1.37
N ALA A 51 7.73 -9.80 0.80
CA ALA A 51 6.57 -10.10 -0.04
C ALA A 51 6.92 -10.33 -1.53
N LYS A 52 8.20 -10.18 -1.90
CA LYS A 52 8.72 -10.36 -3.25
C LYS A 52 9.28 -11.76 -3.45
#